data_AF-A0A7V4EIT1-F1
#
_entry.id   AF-A0A7V4EIT1-F1
#
_cell.length_a   1.000
_cell.length_b   1.000
_cell.length_c   1.000
_cell.angle_alpha   90.00
_cell.angle_beta   90.00
_cell.angle_gamma   90.00
#
_symmetry.space_group_name_H-M   'P 1'
#
loop_
_entity.id
_entity.type
_entity.pdbx_description
1 polymer ?
#
loop_
_entity_poly.entity_id
_entity_poly.type
_entity_poly.pdbx_seq_one_letter_code
_entity_poly.pdbx_strand_id
1 'polypeptide(L)'
;MKEPTPREKAQKFLTEATQFRLGALLTESFHPRSRNLSDIARRDAAEGLGVLFDVDRDVVERFRRFVAEGRAAGIRDTVVSRLLNGGRLFFTGCGSTGRLSIQLDSIWRDFWQRRQAAGDEHAAQWEDRTFSVMAGGDFALIKAVEGFEDFTQFGRRQIRDLGVSQQDVVFSITEGGETSFVIGTAWEALEAGAKVYFVYNNPDEILREHVIRSREVLDEPRIEKINLTTGPMAISGSTRMQATTIQLAVLLTVLEMTIREILARQTGQPAEAEDIPGLVLKELEQVHERLASEDLRQELARLVEMEERVYRSGRRNNYYADRLAIDILTDTTERSPTFCVPAFKKFDDPEAAESWSFLFLPYATTEEAWQRLLKRRPRPVEWDLETVRELIGEEAAERQHRIIRDIGMKEILRFRIGLDGVSIRPLGPGDSATAIVTEEDLPSLEQEDGFFRTRLDEARQAGADTGVVFAGPEEPCRQAREFVAGWAPEARGVFLQTTDCGLHLKPGLRLGVKMMLNALSTCTMVRLGRVMGNVMIWVVPSNLKLIDRSTRYISQLAGVSYEEACYALFEAIEYVSPRMAAGKAYPAPVGLAVMRLRHGLPFEQAEQRLYEEVAGA
;
A
#
# COMPACT_ATOMS: atom_id res chain seq x y z
N MET A 1 -23.09 18.01 -31.11
CA MET A 1 -23.96 17.17 -30.26
C MET A 1 -24.05 17.83 -28.90
N LYS A 2 -25.23 17.90 -28.28
CA LYS A 2 -25.40 18.44 -26.91
C LYS A 2 -24.68 17.51 -25.93
N GLU A 3 -23.93 18.06 -24.99
CA GLU A 3 -23.30 17.23 -23.95
C GLU A 3 -24.40 16.53 -23.11
N PRO A 4 -24.21 15.24 -22.76
CA PRO A 4 -25.19 14.52 -21.97
C PRO A 4 -25.28 15.10 -20.55
N THR A 5 -26.51 15.25 -20.08
CA THR A 5 -26.83 15.67 -18.71
C THR A 5 -26.31 14.66 -17.67
N PRO A 6 -26.14 15.04 -16.39
CA PRO A 6 -25.74 14.11 -15.35
C PRO A 6 -26.66 12.91 -15.25
N ARG A 7 -27.97 13.14 -15.42
CA ARG A 7 -28.98 12.08 -15.37
C ARG A 7 -28.84 11.09 -16.52
N GLU A 8 -28.55 11.56 -17.74
CA GLU A 8 -28.27 10.69 -18.89
C GLU A 8 -26.97 9.89 -18.70
N LYS A 9 -25.91 10.53 -18.16
CA LYS A 9 -24.65 9.84 -17.81
C LYS A 9 -24.87 8.77 -16.74
N ALA A 10 -25.61 9.07 -15.69
CA ALA A 10 -25.99 8.11 -14.65
C ALA A 10 -26.82 6.97 -15.21
N GLN A 11 -27.81 7.25 -16.06
CA GLN A 11 -28.63 6.20 -16.69
C GLN A 11 -27.76 5.25 -17.52
N LYS A 12 -26.84 5.80 -18.31
CA LYS A 12 -25.89 5.00 -19.10
C LYS A 12 -25.06 4.08 -18.20
N PHE A 13 -24.54 4.61 -17.10
CA PHE A 13 -23.80 3.80 -16.11
C PHE A 13 -24.69 2.70 -15.51
N LEU A 14 -25.93 3.03 -15.16
CA LEU A 14 -26.89 2.07 -14.60
C LEU A 14 -27.28 0.95 -15.58
N THR A 15 -27.21 1.18 -16.89
CA THR A 15 -27.56 0.17 -17.89
C THR A 15 -26.36 -0.60 -18.43
N GLU A 16 -25.20 0.04 -18.60
CA GLU A 16 -24.07 -0.52 -19.36
C GLU A 16 -22.89 -0.99 -18.49
N ALA A 17 -22.77 -0.50 -17.25
CA ALA A 17 -21.58 -0.76 -16.41
C ALA A 17 -21.74 -1.94 -15.43
N THR A 18 -22.63 -2.89 -15.71
CA THR A 18 -22.97 -4.01 -14.79
C THR A 18 -21.74 -4.86 -14.41
N GLN A 19 -20.82 -5.08 -15.36
CA GLN A 19 -19.58 -5.83 -15.11
C GLN A 19 -18.59 -5.15 -14.15
N PHE A 20 -18.76 -3.87 -13.85
CA PHE A 20 -17.92 -3.10 -12.93
C PHE A 20 -18.55 -2.94 -11.54
N ARG A 21 -19.73 -3.56 -11.31
CA ARG A 21 -20.41 -3.58 -10.00
C ARG A 21 -19.82 -4.66 -9.10
N LEU A 22 -18.68 -4.33 -8.51
CA LEU A 22 -17.93 -5.24 -7.64
C LEU A 22 -18.46 -5.24 -6.19
N GLY A 23 -19.61 -4.63 -5.91
CA GLY A 23 -20.18 -4.55 -4.56
C GLY A 23 -20.53 -5.89 -3.90
N ALA A 24 -20.63 -6.97 -4.69
CA ALA A 24 -20.80 -8.32 -4.16
C ALA A 24 -19.51 -8.91 -3.58
N LEU A 25 -18.33 -8.35 -3.95
CA LEU A 25 -17.05 -8.80 -3.42
C LEU A 25 -16.92 -8.41 -1.95
N LEU A 26 -16.44 -9.35 -1.12
CA LEU A 26 -16.26 -9.13 0.31
C LEU A 26 -15.27 -7.99 0.58
N THR A 27 -14.21 -7.85 -0.23
CA THR A 27 -13.24 -6.75 -0.16
C THR A 27 -13.86 -5.36 -0.41
N GLU A 28 -15.02 -5.29 -1.08
CA GLU A 28 -15.76 -4.05 -1.36
C GLU A 28 -16.92 -3.81 -0.37
N SER A 29 -17.20 -4.77 0.49
CA SER A 29 -18.30 -4.72 1.45
C SER A 29 -17.95 -3.90 2.71
N PHE A 30 -18.97 -3.57 3.50
CA PHE A 30 -18.85 -2.74 4.68
C PHE A 30 -18.52 -3.58 5.91
N HIS A 31 -17.45 -3.23 6.62
CA HIS A 31 -17.07 -3.96 7.82
C HIS A 31 -17.95 -3.58 9.03
N PRO A 32 -18.56 -4.54 9.74
CA PRO A 32 -19.49 -4.22 10.83
C PRO A 32 -18.82 -3.55 12.03
N ARG A 33 -17.58 -3.97 12.39
CA ARG A 33 -16.90 -3.48 13.61
C ARG A 33 -16.36 -2.06 13.47
N SER A 34 -16.16 -1.58 12.25
CA SER A 34 -15.66 -0.21 11.98
C SER A 34 -16.74 0.76 11.56
N ARG A 35 -18.02 0.38 11.55
CA ARG A 35 -19.12 1.21 11.02
C ARG A 35 -19.15 2.64 11.57
N ASN A 36 -18.77 2.83 12.84
CA ASN A 36 -18.74 4.14 13.51
C ASN A 36 -17.32 4.72 13.66
N LEU A 37 -16.34 4.21 12.90
CA LEU A 37 -14.92 4.58 13.04
C LEU A 37 -14.71 6.08 12.97
N SER A 38 -15.35 6.80 12.02
CA SER A 38 -15.19 8.25 11.91
C SER A 38 -15.60 9.01 13.17
N ASP A 39 -16.69 8.60 13.81
CA ASP A 39 -17.19 9.29 15.01
C ASP A 39 -16.36 8.96 16.25
N ILE A 40 -15.89 7.72 16.36
CA ILE A 40 -14.99 7.27 17.43
C ILE A 40 -13.66 8.01 17.31
N ALA A 41 -13.00 7.92 16.15
CA ALA A 41 -11.68 8.51 15.93
C ALA A 41 -11.68 10.04 16.05
N ARG A 42 -12.79 10.72 15.71
CA ARG A 42 -12.93 12.18 15.89
C ARG A 42 -12.94 12.57 17.36
N ARG A 43 -13.61 11.79 18.21
CA ARG A 43 -13.68 12.03 19.66
C ARG A 43 -12.37 11.66 20.35
N ASP A 44 -11.80 10.53 19.97
CA ASP A 44 -10.58 9.98 20.57
C ASP A 44 -9.80 9.19 19.51
N ALA A 45 -8.59 9.67 19.19
CA ALA A 45 -7.73 9.04 18.19
C ALA A 45 -7.25 7.65 18.64
N ALA A 46 -7.00 7.43 19.93
CA ALA A 46 -6.54 6.15 20.47
C ALA A 46 -7.64 5.09 20.39
N GLU A 47 -8.90 5.46 20.65
CA GLU A 47 -10.04 4.56 20.45
C GLU A 47 -10.30 4.28 18.96
N GLY A 48 -10.12 5.28 18.10
CA GLY A 48 -10.16 5.09 16.64
C GLY A 48 -9.12 4.08 16.15
N LEU A 49 -7.89 4.17 16.64
CA LEU A 49 -6.82 3.19 16.40
C LEU A 49 -7.20 1.81 16.94
N GLY A 50 -7.82 1.75 18.13
CA GLY A 50 -8.35 0.52 18.71
C GLY A 50 -9.33 -0.20 17.78
N VAL A 51 -10.24 0.52 17.15
CA VAL A 51 -11.16 -0.04 16.14
C VAL A 51 -10.41 -0.60 14.92
N LEU A 52 -9.37 0.09 14.43
CA LEU A 52 -8.59 -0.39 13.29
C LEU A 52 -7.84 -1.69 13.62
N PHE A 53 -7.17 -1.74 14.78
CA PHE A 53 -6.49 -2.95 15.24
C PHE A 53 -7.46 -4.08 15.61
N ASP A 54 -8.68 -3.75 16.04
CA ASP A 54 -9.75 -4.73 16.24
C ASP A 54 -10.03 -5.48 14.92
N VAL A 55 -10.21 -4.76 13.81
CA VAL A 55 -10.42 -5.36 12.48
C VAL A 55 -9.24 -6.24 12.06
N ASP A 56 -8.01 -5.81 12.34
CA ASP A 56 -6.79 -6.54 12.01
C ASP A 56 -6.69 -7.95 12.65
N ARG A 57 -7.50 -8.27 13.68
CA ARG A 57 -7.65 -9.66 14.15
C ARG A 57 -8.04 -10.64 13.05
N ASP A 58 -8.71 -10.17 11.99
CA ASP A 58 -9.09 -11.01 10.86
C ASP A 58 -7.86 -11.48 10.06
N VAL A 59 -6.79 -10.67 10.04
CA VAL A 59 -5.50 -11.06 9.45
C VAL A 59 -4.87 -12.17 10.27
N VAL A 60 -4.81 -11.99 11.61
CA VAL A 60 -4.25 -12.99 12.54
C VAL A 60 -5.00 -14.32 12.42
N GLU A 61 -6.33 -14.28 12.42
CA GLU A 61 -7.17 -15.47 12.29
C GLU A 61 -7.03 -16.16 10.93
N ARG A 62 -6.98 -15.40 9.82
CA ARG A 62 -6.76 -16.01 8.50
C ARG A 62 -5.38 -16.64 8.41
N PHE A 63 -4.35 -16.00 8.97
CA PHE A 63 -3.00 -16.53 9.01
C PHE A 63 -2.91 -17.81 9.85
N ARG A 64 -3.54 -17.84 11.04
CA ARG A 64 -3.64 -19.04 11.89
C ARG A 64 -4.25 -20.21 11.13
N ARG A 65 -5.32 -19.98 10.37
CA ARG A 65 -5.91 -21.01 9.49
C ARG A 65 -4.93 -21.48 8.41
N PHE A 66 -4.23 -20.55 7.75
CA PHE A 66 -3.22 -20.90 6.75
C PHE A 66 -2.09 -21.76 7.33
N VAL A 67 -1.64 -21.46 8.55
CA VAL A 67 -0.68 -22.30 9.29
C VAL A 67 -1.25 -23.70 9.52
N ALA A 68 -2.47 -23.79 10.05
CA ALA A 68 -3.13 -25.08 10.31
C ALA A 68 -3.39 -25.92 9.05
N GLU A 69 -3.60 -25.28 7.89
CA GLU A 69 -3.75 -25.95 6.60
C GLU A 69 -2.46 -26.64 6.12
N GLY A 70 -1.28 -26.28 6.66
CA GLY A 70 0.02 -26.89 6.31
C GLY A 70 0.50 -26.62 4.87
N ARG A 71 -0.21 -25.79 4.11
CA ARG A 71 0.05 -25.57 2.67
C ARG A 71 1.41 -24.92 2.38
N ALA A 72 1.95 -24.16 3.33
CA ALA A 72 3.24 -23.50 3.20
C ALA A 72 4.38 -24.47 2.83
N ALA A 73 4.34 -25.71 3.36
CA ALA A 73 5.34 -26.73 3.08
C ALA A 73 5.41 -27.11 1.59
N GLY A 74 4.26 -27.40 0.96
CA GLY A 74 4.22 -27.76 -0.46
C GLY A 74 4.59 -26.60 -1.39
N ILE A 75 4.24 -25.37 -1.00
CA ILE A 75 4.64 -24.16 -1.73
C ILE A 75 6.16 -24.00 -1.66
N ARG A 76 6.74 -24.07 -0.45
CA ARG A 76 8.20 -24.05 -0.24
C ARG A 76 8.89 -25.13 -1.07
N ASP A 77 8.44 -26.39 -1.02
CA ASP A 77 9.10 -27.49 -1.74
C ASP A 77 9.17 -27.22 -3.24
N THR A 78 8.08 -26.70 -3.80
CA THR A 78 8.04 -26.29 -5.20
C THR A 78 9.00 -25.15 -5.49
N VAL A 79 8.99 -24.10 -4.65
CA VAL A 79 9.85 -22.93 -4.79
C VAL A 79 11.33 -23.31 -4.72
N VAL A 80 11.72 -24.04 -3.69
CA VAL A 80 13.10 -24.52 -3.48
C VAL A 80 13.54 -25.38 -4.67
N SER A 81 12.71 -26.35 -5.08
CA SER A 81 13.04 -27.22 -6.21
C SER A 81 13.32 -26.42 -7.48
N ARG A 82 12.51 -25.40 -7.77
CA ARG A 82 12.70 -24.55 -8.96
C ARG A 82 13.93 -23.67 -8.87
N LEU A 83 14.16 -23.03 -7.72
CA LEU A 83 15.33 -22.19 -7.50
C LEU A 83 16.64 -22.97 -7.61
N LEU A 84 16.71 -24.17 -7.03
CA LEU A 84 17.91 -25.03 -7.10
C LEU A 84 18.20 -25.52 -8.53
N ASN A 85 17.17 -25.61 -9.38
CA ASN A 85 17.30 -25.94 -10.79
C ASN A 85 17.57 -24.70 -11.67
N GLY A 86 17.92 -23.55 -11.08
CA GLY A 86 18.26 -22.34 -11.81
C GLY A 86 17.06 -21.47 -12.20
N GLY A 87 15.87 -21.77 -11.71
CA GLY A 87 14.68 -20.93 -11.85
C GLY A 87 14.73 -19.65 -11.02
N ARG A 88 13.68 -18.84 -11.18
CA ARG A 88 13.45 -17.56 -10.48
C ARG A 88 12.03 -17.48 -9.93
N LEU A 89 11.81 -16.56 -9.01
CA LEU A 89 10.50 -16.21 -8.47
C LEU A 89 10.04 -14.86 -9.02
N PHE A 90 8.80 -14.79 -9.45
CA PHE A 90 8.15 -13.56 -9.87
C PHE A 90 7.01 -13.23 -8.91
N PHE A 91 7.02 -12.02 -8.36
CA PHE A 91 5.90 -11.45 -7.64
C PHE A 91 5.23 -10.42 -8.54
N THR A 92 3.94 -10.57 -8.83
CA THR A 92 3.24 -9.64 -9.72
C THR A 92 2.05 -9.02 -9.03
N GLY A 93 1.74 -7.76 -9.32
CA GLY A 93 0.61 -7.08 -8.71
C GLY A 93 0.31 -5.71 -9.30
N CYS A 94 -0.76 -5.10 -8.83
CA CYS A 94 -1.13 -3.72 -9.14
C CYS A 94 -1.49 -2.95 -7.86
N GLY A 95 -1.35 -1.62 -7.87
CA GLY A 95 -1.65 -0.79 -6.70
C GLY A 95 -0.90 -1.30 -5.48
N SER A 96 -1.61 -1.60 -4.39
CA SER A 96 -0.96 -2.06 -3.16
C SER A 96 -0.31 -3.43 -3.31
N THR A 97 -0.86 -4.32 -4.12
CA THR A 97 -0.21 -5.62 -4.44
C THR A 97 1.00 -5.48 -5.34
N GLY A 98 1.03 -4.47 -6.20
CA GLY A 98 2.22 -4.13 -6.99
C GLY A 98 3.33 -3.57 -6.11
N ARG A 99 2.98 -2.74 -5.12
CA ARG A 99 3.95 -2.24 -4.12
C ARG A 99 4.43 -3.37 -3.21
N LEU A 100 3.55 -4.28 -2.80
CA LEU A 100 3.90 -5.50 -2.09
C LEU A 100 4.86 -6.38 -2.90
N SER A 101 4.67 -6.51 -4.22
CA SER A 101 5.56 -7.31 -5.06
C SER A 101 6.98 -6.75 -5.11
N ILE A 102 7.13 -5.43 -5.20
CA ILE A 102 8.43 -4.74 -5.08
C ILE A 102 9.01 -4.87 -3.67
N GLN A 103 8.17 -4.78 -2.62
CA GLN A 103 8.60 -4.94 -1.24
C GLN A 103 9.19 -6.34 -0.99
N LEU A 104 8.54 -7.40 -1.47
CA LEU A 104 9.03 -8.77 -1.35
C LEU A 104 10.35 -8.98 -2.10
N ASP A 105 10.47 -8.44 -3.31
CA ASP A 105 11.71 -8.45 -4.11
C ASP A 105 12.86 -7.71 -3.39
N SER A 106 12.59 -6.52 -2.84
CA SER A 106 13.56 -5.74 -2.06
C SER A 106 14.00 -6.47 -0.78
N ILE A 107 13.07 -7.09 -0.05
CA ILE A 107 13.36 -7.86 1.18
C ILE A 107 14.28 -9.06 0.87
N TRP A 108 13.98 -9.82 -0.18
CA TRP A 108 14.82 -10.95 -0.62
C TRP A 108 16.23 -10.49 -0.96
N ARG A 109 16.35 -9.44 -1.78
CA ARG A 109 17.65 -8.88 -2.18
C ARG A 109 18.45 -8.34 -1.01
N ASP A 110 17.82 -7.60 -0.11
CA ASP A 110 18.48 -7.07 1.09
C ASP A 110 19.10 -8.19 1.93
N PHE A 111 18.39 -9.31 2.10
CA PHE A 111 18.91 -10.47 2.82
C PHE A 111 20.20 -10.99 2.18
N TRP A 112 20.20 -11.25 0.86
CA TRP A 112 21.38 -11.78 0.18
C TRP A 112 22.53 -10.77 0.09
N GLN A 113 22.26 -9.49 -0.15
CA GLN A 113 23.28 -8.44 -0.14
C GLN A 113 23.97 -8.33 1.22
N ARG A 114 23.23 -8.44 2.33
CA ARG A 114 23.81 -8.46 3.68
C ARG A 114 24.69 -9.69 3.92
N ARG A 115 24.26 -10.86 3.45
CA ARG A 115 25.08 -12.07 3.54
C ARG A 115 26.37 -11.95 2.73
N GLN A 116 26.28 -11.39 1.53
CA GLN A 116 27.45 -11.11 0.70
C GLN A 116 28.42 -10.16 1.43
N ALA A 117 27.90 -9.08 2.02
CA ALA A 117 28.70 -8.14 2.81
C ALA A 117 29.32 -8.80 4.06
N ALA A 118 28.68 -9.84 4.60
CA ALA A 118 29.20 -10.66 5.71
C ALA A 118 30.18 -11.77 5.25
N GLY A 119 30.53 -11.83 3.97
CA GLY A 119 31.54 -12.76 3.43
C GLY A 119 30.98 -14.09 2.89
N ASP A 120 29.67 -14.22 2.70
CA ASP A 120 29.09 -15.39 2.04
C ASP A 120 29.32 -15.36 0.52
N GLU A 121 30.30 -16.13 0.04
CA GLU A 121 30.68 -16.23 -1.38
C GLU A 121 29.52 -16.74 -2.27
N HIS A 122 28.55 -17.44 -1.71
CA HIS A 122 27.40 -17.97 -2.43
C HIS A 122 26.21 -17.02 -2.47
N ALA A 123 26.23 -15.89 -1.76
CA ALA A 123 25.06 -15.02 -1.67
C ALA A 123 24.70 -14.35 -3.01
N ALA A 124 25.69 -13.97 -3.81
CA ALA A 124 25.49 -13.24 -5.07
C ALA A 124 24.63 -14.01 -6.09
N GLN A 125 24.75 -15.34 -6.14
CA GLN A 125 23.94 -16.17 -7.07
C GLN A 125 22.45 -16.26 -6.70
N TRP A 126 22.09 -15.85 -5.47
CA TRP A 126 20.72 -15.89 -4.97
C TRP A 126 20.02 -14.54 -5.01
N GLU A 127 20.76 -13.43 -4.96
CA GLU A 127 20.21 -12.08 -5.00
C GLU A 127 19.27 -11.88 -6.21
N ASP A 128 19.72 -12.27 -7.41
CA ASP A 128 19.00 -12.11 -8.68
C ASP A 128 18.01 -13.26 -8.97
N ARG A 129 17.44 -13.87 -7.93
CA ARG A 129 16.45 -14.96 -8.05
C ARG A 129 15.02 -14.52 -7.83
N THR A 130 14.78 -13.28 -7.41
CA THR A 130 13.44 -12.69 -7.33
C THR A 130 13.27 -11.52 -8.29
N PHE A 131 12.04 -11.36 -8.78
CA PHE A 131 11.67 -10.29 -9.69
C PHE A 131 10.28 -9.77 -9.32
N SER A 132 10.14 -8.45 -9.26
CA SER A 132 8.85 -7.77 -9.14
C SER A 132 8.29 -7.39 -10.53
N VAL A 133 6.98 -7.54 -10.71
CA VAL A 133 6.21 -7.12 -11.89
C VAL A 133 5.03 -6.27 -11.42
N MET A 134 5.21 -4.95 -11.44
CA MET A 134 4.18 -3.98 -11.07
C MET A 134 3.60 -3.33 -12.32
N ALA A 135 2.27 -3.20 -12.39
CA ALA A 135 1.62 -2.41 -13.44
C ALA A 135 2.15 -0.96 -13.44
N GLY A 136 2.77 -0.54 -14.54
CA GLY A 136 3.44 0.76 -14.65
C GLY A 136 4.91 0.78 -14.18
N GLY A 137 5.48 -0.37 -13.83
CA GLY A 137 6.88 -0.51 -13.41
C GLY A 137 7.20 0.18 -12.09
N ASP A 138 8.48 0.40 -11.82
CA ASP A 138 8.91 0.98 -10.52
C ASP A 138 8.42 2.42 -10.29
N PHE A 139 8.05 3.16 -11.34
CA PHE A 139 7.42 4.47 -11.19
C PHE A 139 6.12 4.38 -10.37
N ALA A 140 5.39 3.27 -10.53
CA ALA A 140 4.12 3.09 -9.86
C ALA A 140 4.27 2.98 -8.32
N LEU A 141 5.48 2.76 -7.80
CA LEU A 141 5.80 2.84 -6.38
C LEU A 141 5.61 4.27 -5.80
N ILE A 142 5.76 5.30 -6.65
CA ILE A 142 5.64 6.73 -6.30
C ILE A 142 4.22 7.24 -6.54
N LYS A 143 3.60 6.83 -7.65
CA LYS A 143 2.27 7.29 -8.06
C LYS A 143 1.59 6.23 -8.90
N ALA A 144 0.33 5.90 -8.58
CA ALA A 144 -0.45 4.96 -9.39
C ALA A 144 -0.55 5.42 -10.86
N VAL A 145 -0.39 4.48 -11.79
CA VAL A 145 -0.47 4.73 -13.23
C VAL A 145 -1.87 4.36 -13.71
N GLU A 146 -2.71 5.37 -13.93
CA GLU A 146 -4.12 5.19 -14.23
C GLU A 146 -4.35 4.44 -15.56
N GLY A 147 -5.25 3.46 -15.54
CA GLY A 147 -5.65 2.68 -16.72
C GLY A 147 -4.66 1.58 -17.13
N PHE A 148 -3.47 1.51 -16.52
CA PHE A 148 -2.50 0.45 -16.82
C PHE A 148 -2.97 -0.92 -16.33
N GLU A 149 -3.68 -0.95 -15.21
CA GLU A 149 -4.15 -2.17 -14.54
C GLU A 149 -5.29 -2.89 -15.26
N ASP A 150 -5.96 -2.19 -16.16
CA ASP A 150 -7.15 -2.66 -16.87
C ASP A 150 -6.81 -3.59 -18.04
N PHE A 151 -5.56 -3.57 -18.52
CA PHE A 151 -5.11 -4.34 -19.69
C PHE A 151 -4.40 -5.64 -19.29
N THR A 152 -5.00 -6.78 -19.68
CA THR A 152 -4.37 -8.10 -19.54
C THR A 152 -3.08 -8.19 -20.37
N GLN A 153 -3.04 -7.56 -21.54
CA GLN A 153 -1.93 -7.57 -22.48
C GLN A 153 -0.69 -6.88 -21.91
N PHE A 154 -0.85 -5.84 -21.09
CA PHE A 154 0.26 -5.19 -20.40
C PHE A 154 0.89 -6.11 -19.35
N GLY A 155 0.06 -6.83 -18.59
CA GLY A 155 0.53 -7.86 -17.65
C GLY A 155 1.34 -8.95 -18.34
N ARG A 156 0.79 -9.50 -19.42
CA ARG A 156 1.48 -10.49 -20.27
C ARG A 156 2.82 -9.96 -20.77
N ARG A 157 2.83 -8.74 -21.33
CA ARG A 157 4.04 -8.14 -21.86
C ARG A 157 5.11 -7.92 -20.79
N GLN A 158 4.77 -7.32 -19.65
CA GLN A 158 5.77 -6.98 -18.62
C GLN A 158 6.47 -8.22 -18.06
N ILE A 159 5.74 -9.31 -17.80
CA ILE A 159 6.38 -10.54 -17.31
C ILE A 159 7.17 -11.27 -18.41
N ARG A 160 6.69 -11.22 -19.68
CA ARG A 160 7.42 -11.73 -20.84
C ARG A 160 8.75 -11.00 -21.08
N ASP A 161 8.77 -9.69 -20.91
CA ASP A 161 10.00 -8.88 -21.07
C ASP A 161 11.09 -9.24 -20.06
N LEU A 162 10.72 -9.82 -18.90
CA LEU A 162 11.67 -10.37 -17.93
C LEU A 162 12.08 -11.83 -18.24
N GLY A 163 11.55 -12.39 -19.33
CA GLY A 163 11.89 -13.71 -19.85
C GLY A 163 11.38 -14.85 -18.99
N VAL A 164 10.18 -14.75 -18.41
CA VAL A 164 9.56 -15.85 -17.65
C VAL A 164 9.58 -17.17 -18.43
N SER A 165 9.83 -18.27 -17.75
CA SER A 165 10.09 -19.58 -18.35
C SER A 165 9.54 -20.73 -17.51
N GLN A 166 9.57 -21.93 -18.07
CA GLN A 166 9.14 -23.16 -17.42
C GLN A 166 9.90 -23.55 -16.14
N GLN A 167 11.04 -22.91 -15.88
CA GLN A 167 11.83 -23.13 -14.66
C GLN A 167 11.36 -22.26 -13.49
N ASP A 168 10.52 -21.26 -13.76
CA ASP A 168 10.19 -20.22 -12.80
C ASP A 168 8.93 -20.54 -11.99
N VAL A 169 8.76 -19.81 -10.89
CA VAL A 169 7.52 -19.75 -10.11
C VAL A 169 6.98 -18.32 -10.15
N VAL A 170 5.69 -18.18 -10.40
CA VAL A 170 5.01 -16.88 -10.44
C VAL A 170 3.91 -16.83 -9.40
N PHE A 171 4.03 -15.88 -8.48
CA PHE A 171 2.97 -15.46 -7.58
C PHE A 171 2.23 -14.28 -8.21
N SER A 172 1.07 -14.56 -8.79
CA SER A 172 0.15 -13.57 -9.32
C SER A 172 -0.74 -13.06 -8.19
N ILE A 173 -0.37 -11.90 -7.61
CA ILE A 173 -0.96 -11.34 -6.39
C ILE A 173 -1.95 -10.25 -6.77
N THR A 174 -3.21 -10.42 -6.37
CA THR A 174 -4.29 -9.45 -6.56
C THR A 174 -5.09 -9.36 -5.28
N GLU A 175 -5.64 -8.20 -4.97
CA GLU A 175 -6.37 -8.01 -3.71
C GLU A 175 -7.72 -8.72 -3.78
N GLY A 176 -8.54 -8.33 -4.76
CA GLY A 176 -9.89 -8.87 -4.89
C GLY A 176 -10.01 -10.09 -5.79
N GLY A 177 -8.97 -10.47 -6.55
CA GLY A 177 -9.06 -11.59 -7.49
C GLY A 177 -9.48 -11.19 -8.90
N GLU A 178 -9.73 -9.92 -9.17
CA GLU A 178 -10.32 -9.42 -10.42
C GLU A 178 -9.39 -8.58 -11.30
N THR A 179 -8.16 -8.29 -10.88
CA THR A 179 -7.28 -7.35 -11.60
C THR A 179 -6.83 -7.91 -12.95
N SER A 180 -7.23 -7.26 -14.06
CA SER A 180 -6.90 -7.70 -15.43
C SER A 180 -5.39 -7.88 -15.65
N PHE A 181 -4.58 -6.91 -15.23
CA PHE A 181 -3.12 -6.99 -15.36
C PHE A 181 -2.54 -8.27 -14.72
N VAL A 182 -2.95 -8.59 -13.50
CA VAL A 182 -2.47 -9.76 -12.74
C VAL A 182 -2.97 -11.07 -13.34
N ILE A 183 -4.20 -11.08 -13.85
CA ILE A 183 -4.72 -12.22 -14.62
C ILE A 183 -3.86 -12.42 -15.89
N GLY A 184 -3.46 -11.33 -16.55
CA GLY A 184 -2.54 -11.37 -17.68
C GLY A 184 -1.18 -11.98 -17.34
N THR A 185 -0.59 -11.63 -16.19
CA THR A 185 0.69 -12.23 -15.76
C THR A 185 0.55 -13.72 -15.47
N ALA A 186 -0.57 -14.13 -14.87
CA ALA A 186 -0.86 -15.54 -14.59
C ALA A 186 -0.93 -16.38 -15.87
N TRP A 187 -1.63 -15.88 -16.90
CA TRP A 187 -1.75 -16.56 -18.17
C TRP A 187 -0.43 -16.64 -18.94
N GLU A 188 0.33 -15.55 -19.02
CA GLU A 188 1.63 -15.55 -19.68
C GLU A 188 2.60 -16.54 -19.02
N ALA A 189 2.66 -16.53 -17.68
CA ALA A 189 3.49 -17.45 -16.93
C ALA A 189 3.10 -18.91 -17.18
N LEU A 190 1.80 -19.20 -17.21
CA LEU A 190 1.30 -20.55 -17.46
C LEU A 190 1.64 -21.03 -18.89
N GLU A 191 1.48 -20.15 -19.88
CA GLU A 191 1.83 -20.42 -21.28
C GLU A 191 3.34 -20.63 -21.47
N ALA A 192 4.17 -19.91 -20.71
CA ALA A 192 5.61 -20.12 -20.65
C ALA A 192 6.02 -21.40 -19.89
N GLY A 193 5.05 -22.13 -19.30
CA GLY A 193 5.25 -23.37 -18.57
C GLY A 193 5.67 -23.21 -17.10
N ALA A 194 5.64 -21.99 -16.56
CA ALA A 194 6.00 -21.71 -15.17
C ALA A 194 4.97 -22.30 -14.20
N LYS A 195 5.38 -22.53 -12.95
CA LYS A 195 4.41 -22.83 -11.88
C LYS A 195 3.72 -21.52 -11.48
N VAL A 196 2.40 -21.49 -11.50
CA VAL A 196 1.61 -20.29 -11.15
C VAL A 196 0.84 -20.51 -9.85
N TYR A 197 0.97 -19.55 -8.92
CA TYR A 197 0.14 -19.38 -7.75
C TYR A 197 -0.66 -18.08 -7.87
N PHE A 198 -1.99 -18.18 -7.81
CA PHE A 198 -2.89 -17.03 -7.81
C PHE A 198 -3.31 -16.70 -6.38
N VAL A 199 -2.95 -15.51 -5.89
CA VAL A 199 -3.12 -15.08 -4.49
C VAL A 199 -4.17 -13.96 -4.43
N TYR A 200 -5.24 -14.15 -3.65
CA TYR A 200 -6.41 -13.25 -3.61
C TYR A 200 -7.19 -13.33 -2.30
N ASN A 201 -8.08 -12.36 -2.03
CA ASN A 201 -8.77 -12.19 -0.75
C ASN A 201 -10.31 -12.15 -0.83
N ASN A 202 -10.91 -12.77 -1.85
CA ASN A 202 -12.35 -13.00 -1.91
C ASN A 202 -12.69 -14.49 -1.95
N PRO A 203 -13.87 -14.90 -1.44
CA PRO A 203 -14.31 -16.29 -1.54
C PRO A 203 -14.39 -16.74 -3.00
N ASP A 204 -14.02 -17.99 -3.26
CA ASP A 204 -13.97 -18.53 -4.61
C ASP A 204 -15.34 -18.49 -5.30
N GLU A 205 -16.39 -18.86 -4.56
CA GLU A 205 -17.76 -18.92 -5.04
C GLU A 205 -18.27 -17.55 -5.49
N ILE A 206 -17.95 -16.49 -4.74
CA ILE A 206 -18.34 -15.12 -5.07
C ILE A 206 -17.61 -14.65 -6.34
N LEU A 207 -16.31 -14.93 -6.46
CA LEU A 207 -15.56 -14.58 -7.67
C LEU A 207 -16.03 -15.35 -8.89
N ARG A 208 -16.25 -16.66 -8.75
CA ARG A 208 -16.80 -17.49 -9.84
C ARG A 208 -18.16 -16.96 -10.26
N GLU A 209 -19.06 -16.63 -9.33
CA GLU A 209 -20.40 -16.16 -9.66
C GLU A 209 -20.38 -14.81 -10.39
N HIS A 210 -19.67 -13.83 -9.85
CA HIS A 210 -19.83 -12.42 -10.25
C HIS A 210 -18.77 -11.88 -11.19
N VAL A 211 -17.61 -12.54 -11.36
CA VAL A 211 -16.49 -12.00 -12.12
C VAL A 211 -15.95 -13.02 -13.14
N ILE A 212 -16.35 -12.87 -14.40
CA ILE A 212 -16.00 -13.80 -15.50
C ILE A 212 -14.49 -14.02 -15.62
N ARG A 213 -13.70 -12.94 -15.69
CA ARG A 213 -12.23 -13.03 -15.80
C ARG A 213 -11.57 -13.73 -14.61
N SER A 214 -12.15 -13.63 -13.42
CA SER A 214 -11.67 -14.36 -12.24
C SER A 214 -12.02 -15.84 -12.35
N ARG A 215 -13.22 -16.18 -12.81
CA ARG A 215 -13.66 -17.56 -13.05
C ARG A 215 -12.67 -18.32 -13.95
N GLU A 216 -12.22 -17.71 -15.04
CA GLU A 216 -11.26 -18.33 -15.97
C GLU A 216 -9.97 -18.80 -15.29
N VAL A 217 -9.41 -17.99 -14.39
CA VAL A 217 -8.18 -18.33 -13.64
C VAL A 217 -8.48 -19.33 -12.51
N LEU A 218 -9.64 -19.17 -11.86
CA LEU A 218 -10.07 -20.04 -10.76
C LEU A 218 -10.46 -21.45 -11.22
N ASP A 219 -10.88 -21.63 -12.46
CA ASP A 219 -11.28 -22.92 -13.00
C ASP A 219 -10.14 -23.62 -13.77
N GLU A 220 -9.04 -22.92 -14.06
CA GLU A 220 -7.82 -23.50 -14.66
C GLU A 220 -7.04 -24.35 -13.64
N PRO A 221 -7.04 -25.69 -13.74
CA PRO A 221 -6.46 -26.58 -12.72
C PRO A 221 -4.93 -26.47 -12.59
N ARG A 222 -4.23 -25.99 -13.62
CA ARG A 222 -2.77 -25.82 -13.58
C ARG A 222 -2.34 -24.60 -12.74
N ILE A 223 -3.24 -23.64 -12.55
CA ILE A 223 -3.03 -22.49 -11.67
C ILE A 223 -3.46 -22.88 -10.26
N GLU A 224 -2.55 -22.79 -9.31
CA GLU A 224 -2.85 -23.10 -7.90
C GLU A 224 -3.34 -21.87 -7.15
N LYS A 225 -4.38 -22.04 -6.33
CA LYS A 225 -5.09 -20.93 -5.67
C LYS A 225 -4.62 -20.81 -4.23
N ILE A 226 -4.25 -19.60 -3.83
CA ILE A 226 -3.96 -19.24 -2.44
C ILE A 226 -5.02 -18.21 -2.03
N ASN A 227 -6.18 -18.72 -1.58
CA ASN A 227 -7.26 -17.88 -1.08
C ASN A 227 -6.96 -17.42 0.35
N LEU A 228 -6.77 -16.12 0.53
CA LEU A 228 -6.45 -15.44 1.78
C LEU A 228 -7.58 -14.52 2.26
N THR A 229 -8.84 -14.89 2.00
CA THR A 229 -10.00 -14.11 2.43
C THR A 229 -10.01 -13.89 3.94
N THR A 230 -9.82 -12.64 4.38
CA THR A 230 -9.86 -12.24 5.79
C THR A 230 -11.27 -11.81 6.21
N GLY A 231 -11.94 -11.04 5.35
CA GLY A 231 -13.19 -10.34 5.67
C GLY A 231 -13.29 -9.01 4.91
N PRO A 232 -14.31 -8.20 5.19
CA PRO A 232 -14.38 -6.82 4.72
C PRO A 232 -13.25 -5.96 5.30
N MET A 233 -12.81 -4.93 4.56
CA MET A 233 -11.71 -4.05 5.00
C MET A 233 -12.16 -3.06 6.07
N ALA A 234 -11.25 -2.64 6.97
CA ALA A 234 -11.57 -1.67 8.04
C ALA A 234 -12.12 -0.35 7.49
N ILE A 235 -11.52 0.16 6.41
CA ILE A 235 -12.13 1.12 5.50
C ILE A 235 -12.57 0.35 4.27
N SER A 236 -13.86 0.41 3.94
CA SER A 236 -14.43 -0.36 2.83
C SER A 236 -13.65 -0.09 1.54
N GLY A 237 -13.30 -1.15 0.79
CA GLY A 237 -12.51 -1.05 -0.43
C GLY A 237 -11.03 -0.63 -0.26
N SER A 238 -10.52 -0.44 0.96
CA SER A 238 -9.12 -0.10 1.23
C SER A 238 -8.28 -1.38 1.45
N THR A 239 -8.03 -2.06 0.36
CA THR A 239 -7.31 -3.35 0.28
C THR A 239 -5.82 -3.26 0.66
N ARG A 240 -5.22 -2.07 0.66
CA ARG A 240 -3.89 -1.79 1.25
C ARG A 240 -3.76 -2.19 2.73
N MET A 241 -4.89 -2.35 3.42
CA MET A 241 -4.98 -2.76 4.82
C MET A 241 -4.94 -4.29 4.93
N GLN A 242 -6.04 -4.92 5.36
CA GLN A 242 -6.04 -6.34 5.75
C GLN A 242 -5.60 -7.28 4.62
N ALA A 243 -6.04 -7.04 3.38
CA ALA A 243 -5.77 -7.92 2.24
C ALA A 243 -4.27 -8.03 1.93
N THR A 244 -3.54 -6.90 1.82
CA THR A 244 -2.10 -6.95 1.58
C THR A 244 -1.28 -7.35 2.82
N THR A 245 -1.78 -7.13 4.04
CA THR A 245 -1.10 -7.60 5.27
C THR A 245 -1.08 -9.13 5.33
N ILE A 246 -2.20 -9.81 5.07
CA ILE A 246 -2.22 -11.28 5.06
C ILE A 246 -1.37 -11.87 3.92
N GLN A 247 -1.36 -11.21 2.75
CA GLN A 247 -0.51 -11.62 1.63
C GLN A 247 0.98 -11.48 1.98
N LEU A 248 1.38 -10.39 2.63
CA LEU A 248 2.74 -10.19 3.12
C LEU A 248 3.12 -11.29 4.11
N ALA A 249 2.26 -11.60 5.08
CA ALA A 249 2.53 -12.64 6.09
C ALA A 249 2.78 -14.00 5.46
N VAL A 250 1.91 -14.42 4.53
CA VAL A 250 2.02 -15.71 3.84
C VAL A 250 3.26 -15.79 2.96
N LEU A 251 3.52 -14.75 2.16
CA LEU A 251 4.64 -14.77 1.22
C LEU A 251 5.99 -14.62 1.92
N LEU A 252 6.09 -13.84 3.00
CA LEU A 252 7.30 -13.82 3.84
C LEU A 252 7.54 -15.17 4.51
N THR A 253 6.51 -15.88 4.96
CA THR A 253 6.65 -17.23 5.53
C THR A 253 7.24 -18.20 4.51
N VAL A 254 6.73 -18.19 3.28
CA VAL A 254 7.26 -19.03 2.19
C VAL A 254 8.70 -18.67 1.85
N LEU A 255 9.04 -17.38 1.79
CA LEU A 255 10.40 -16.92 1.51
C LEU A 255 11.37 -17.29 2.63
N GLU A 256 10.97 -17.14 3.89
CA GLU A 256 11.76 -17.51 5.06
C GLU A 256 12.08 -19.01 5.06
N MET A 257 11.06 -19.85 4.86
CA MET A 257 11.22 -21.30 4.72
C MET A 257 12.15 -21.67 3.55
N THR A 258 12.05 -20.94 2.43
CA THR A 258 12.87 -21.14 1.24
C THR A 258 14.34 -20.81 1.50
N ILE A 259 14.61 -19.66 2.12
CA ILE A 259 15.96 -19.22 2.47
C ILE A 259 16.63 -20.22 3.39
N ARG A 260 15.93 -20.68 4.43
CA ARG A 260 16.46 -21.64 5.40
C ARG A 260 16.85 -22.97 4.73
N GLU A 261 16.02 -23.45 3.81
CA GLU A 261 16.31 -24.66 3.04
C GLU A 261 17.50 -24.47 2.08
N ILE A 262 17.63 -23.31 1.44
CA ILE A 262 18.80 -22.98 0.60
C ILE A 262 20.07 -22.96 1.46
N LEU A 263 20.06 -22.30 2.62
CA LEU A 263 21.20 -22.21 3.53
C LEU A 263 21.62 -23.59 4.07
N ALA A 264 20.66 -24.40 4.49
CA ALA A 264 20.90 -25.77 4.95
C ALA A 264 21.64 -26.60 3.89
N ARG A 265 21.20 -26.51 2.63
CA ARG A 265 21.86 -27.22 1.53
C ARG A 265 23.27 -26.73 1.24
N GLN A 266 23.57 -25.45 1.47
CA GLN A 266 24.92 -24.90 1.30
C GLN A 266 25.88 -25.38 2.39
N THR A 267 25.42 -25.47 3.64
CA THR A 267 26.26 -25.89 4.77
C THR A 267 26.37 -27.41 4.90
N GLY A 268 25.53 -28.16 4.18
CA GLY A 268 25.43 -29.62 4.32
C GLY A 268 24.81 -30.05 5.66
N GLN A 269 24.28 -29.11 6.43
CA GLN A 269 23.56 -29.36 7.68
C GLN A 269 22.06 -29.36 7.39
N PRO A 270 21.28 -30.31 7.93
CA PRO A 270 19.83 -30.27 7.76
C PRO A 270 19.29 -28.95 8.32
N ALA A 271 18.32 -28.35 7.62
CA ALA A 271 17.59 -27.22 8.18
C ALA A 271 16.98 -27.70 9.51
N GLU A 272 17.14 -26.90 10.57
CA GLU A 272 16.50 -27.23 11.84
C GLU A 272 15.00 -27.42 11.60
N ALA A 273 14.43 -28.48 12.19
CA ALA A 273 13.01 -28.79 12.08
C ALA A 273 12.19 -27.81 12.93
N GLU A 274 12.20 -26.54 12.53
CA GLU A 274 11.43 -25.47 13.15
C GLU A 274 10.09 -25.31 12.44
N ASP A 275 9.03 -25.13 13.22
CA ASP A 275 7.72 -24.74 12.72
C ASP A 275 7.73 -23.25 12.34
N ILE A 276 8.36 -22.93 11.21
CA ILE A 276 8.48 -21.54 10.72
C ILE A 276 7.11 -20.86 10.61
N PRO A 277 6.06 -21.47 10.02
CA PRO A 277 4.73 -20.87 10.04
C PRO A 277 4.21 -20.57 11.46
N GLY A 278 4.41 -21.47 12.41
CA GLY A 278 4.07 -21.26 13.82
C GLY A 278 4.86 -20.12 14.48
N LEU A 279 6.15 -19.98 14.18
CA LEU A 279 6.98 -18.86 14.66
C LEU A 279 6.52 -17.51 14.09
N VAL A 280 6.21 -17.45 12.79
CA VAL A 280 5.65 -16.24 12.18
C VAL A 280 4.29 -15.90 12.80
N LEU A 281 3.45 -16.90 13.07
CA LEU A 281 2.14 -16.70 13.70
C LEU A 281 2.32 -16.11 15.10
N LYS A 282 3.25 -16.66 15.88
CA LYS A 282 3.59 -16.14 17.21
C LYS A 282 4.05 -14.69 17.15
N GLU A 283 4.96 -14.33 16.25
CA GLU A 283 5.41 -12.94 16.07
C GLU A 283 4.25 -12.02 15.67
N LEU A 284 3.35 -12.47 14.78
CA LEU A 284 2.16 -11.73 14.34
C LEU A 284 1.16 -11.53 15.48
N GLU A 285 0.89 -12.55 16.29
CA GLU A 285 0.01 -12.47 17.46
C GLU A 285 0.57 -11.47 18.47
N GLN A 286 1.86 -11.58 18.80
CA GLN A 286 2.50 -10.71 19.80
C GLN A 286 2.58 -9.25 19.34
N VAL A 287 2.90 -8.99 18.06
CA VAL A 287 2.93 -7.63 17.54
C VAL A 287 1.53 -7.02 17.42
N HIS A 288 0.51 -7.83 17.09
CA HIS A 288 -0.88 -7.39 17.09
C HIS A 288 -1.38 -7.04 18.50
N GLU A 289 -1.10 -7.88 19.49
CA GLU A 289 -1.40 -7.60 20.91
C GLU A 289 -0.73 -6.30 21.37
N ARG A 290 0.53 -6.09 20.99
CA ARG A 290 1.25 -4.85 21.30
C ARG A 290 0.61 -3.64 20.62
N LEU A 291 0.25 -3.71 19.34
CA LEU A 291 -0.47 -2.65 18.63
C LEU A 291 -1.82 -2.30 19.27
N ALA A 292 -2.53 -3.32 19.78
CA ALA A 292 -3.82 -3.13 20.46
C ALA A 292 -3.69 -2.56 21.88
N SER A 293 -2.51 -2.62 22.50
CA SER A 293 -2.28 -2.15 23.87
C SER A 293 -2.59 -0.65 24.03
N GLU A 294 -3.16 -0.29 25.18
CA GLU A 294 -3.58 1.08 25.49
C GLU A 294 -2.42 2.08 25.35
N ASP A 295 -1.26 1.77 25.95
CA ASP A 295 -0.14 2.69 25.98
C ASP A 295 0.45 2.95 24.58
N LEU A 296 0.53 1.93 23.71
CA LEU A 296 0.99 2.14 22.34
C LEU A 296 -0.06 2.87 21.49
N ARG A 297 -1.37 2.61 21.71
CA ARG A 297 -2.44 3.39 21.05
C ARG A 297 -2.38 4.86 21.43
N GLN A 298 -2.06 5.18 22.69
CA GLN A 298 -1.87 6.55 23.14
C GLN A 298 -0.61 7.20 22.54
N GLU A 299 0.49 6.46 22.39
CA GLU A 299 1.68 6.93 21.66
C GLU A 299 1.35 7.27 20.20
N LEU A 300 0.67 6.36 19.50
CA LEU A 300 0.25 6.55 18.12
C LEU A 300 -0.75 7.69 17.97
N ALA A 301 -1.70 7.84 18.90
CA ALA A 301 -2.67 8.92 18.90
C ALA A 301 -2.00 10.30 18.90
N ARG A 302 -0.96 10.50 19.72
CA ARG A 302 -0.20 11.76 19.72
C ARG A 302 0.47 12.06 18.38
N LEU A 303 0.95 11.02 17.68
CA LEU A 303 1.55 11.17 16.37
C LEU A 303 0.48 11.45 15.28
N VAL A 304 -0.68 10.80 15.38
CA VAL A 304 -1.87 11.08 14.54
C VAL A 304 -2.33 12.54 14.71
N GLU A 305 -2.45 13.02 15.94
CA GLU A 305 -2.85 14.40 16.24
C GLU A 305 -1.82 15.43 15.76
N MET A 306 -0.52 15.08 15.82
CA MET A 306 0.55 15.88 15.22
C MET A 306 0.35 15.98 13.70
N GLU A 307 0.23 14.86 12.98
CA GLU A 307 0.01 14.88 11.52
C GLU A 307 -1.28 15.61 11.15
N GLU A 308 -2.36 15.38 11.89
CA GLU A 308 -3.63 16.08 11.69
C GLU A 308 -3.44 17.59 11.75
N ARG A 309 -2.84 18.10 12.82
CA ARG A 309 -2.60 19.54 13.02
C ARG A 309 -1.71 20.13 11.93
N VAL A 310 -0.66 19.42 11.54
CA VAL A 310 0.23 19.81 10.43
C VAL A 310 -0.58 19.92 9.13
N TYR A 311 -1.36 18.91 8.76
CA TYR A 311 -2.12 18.92 7.51
C TYR A 311 -3.27 19.94 7.52
N ARG A 312 -3.98 20.12 8.63
CA ARG A 312 -5.03 21.15 8.77
C ARG A 312 -4.49 22.56 8.58
N SER A 313 -3.26 22.82 9.01
CA SER A 313 -2.61 24.13 8.87
C SER A 313 -1.99 24.36 7.49
N GLY A 314 -2.21 23.43 6.53
CA GLY A 314 -1.61 23.50 5.19
C GLY A 314 -0.09 23.27 5.19
N ARG A 315 0.42 22.66 6.27
CA ARG A 315 1.84 22.33 6.47
C ARG A 315 2.09 20.87 6.12
N ARG A 316 3.36 20.47 6.21
CA ARG A 316 3.82 19.19 5.66
C ARG A 316 4.69 18.39 6.62
N ASN A 317 4.74 17.08 6.40
CA ASN A 317 5.60 16.14 7.13
C ASN A 317 6.72 15.65 6.21
N ASN A 318 7.92 15.50 6.76
CA ASN A 318 9.02 14.76 6.15
C ASN A 318 9.28 13.49 6.95
N TYR A 319 9.22 12.34 6.28
CA TYR A 319 9.62 11.06 6.84
C TYR A 319 11.10 10.80 6.54
N TYR A 320 11.82 10.26 7.52
CA TYR A 320 13.20 9.81 7.39
C TYR A 320 13.29 8.32 7.72
N ALA A 321 13.87 7.52 6.83
CA ALA A 321 14.07 6.09 7.03
C ALA A 321 15.20 5.54 6.17
N ASP A 322 15.73 4.37 6.54
CA ASP A 322 16.67 3.61 5.73
C ASP A 322 16.14 2.21 5.42
N ARG A 323 16.29 1.24 6.35
CA ARG A 323 15.95 -0.17 6.10
C ARG A 323 14.46 -0.44 5.86
N LEU A 324 13.61 0.35 6.50
CA LEU A 324 12.15 0.30 6.37
C LEU A 324 11.61 1.29 5.34
N ALA A 325 12.48 1.95 4.55
CA ALA A 325 12.07 2.96 3.58
C ALA A 325 11.05 2.41 2.56
N ILE A 326 11.21 1.16 2.12
CA ILE A 326 10.25 0.52 1.21
C ILE A 326 8.87 0.37 1.87
N ASP A 327 8.79 -0.06 3.14
CA ASP A 327 7.54 -0.21 3.89
C ASP A 327 6.81 1.12 4.00
N ILE A 328 7.54 2.20 4.31
CA ILE A 328 7.01 3.55 4.48
C ILE A 328 6.55 4.15 3.15
N LEU A 329 7.32 3.92 2.09
CA LEU A 329 6.94 4.37 0.75
C LEU A 329 5.64 3.70 0.29
N THR A 330 5.45 2.41 0.63
CA THR A 330 4.19 1.73 0.31
C THR A 330 2.97 2.35 1.01
N ASP A 331 3.07 2.78 2.28
CA ASP A 331 1.96 3.47 2.96
C ASP A 331 1.77 4.89 2.42
N THR A 332 2.83 5.70 2.39
CA THR A 332 2.75 7.12 2.03
C THR A 332 2.23 7.34 0.61
N THR A 333 2.62 6.50 -0.35
CA THR A 333 2.08 6.56 -1.71
C THR A 333 0.59 6.20 -1.75
N GLU A 334 0.14 5.21 -0.99
CA GLU A 334 -1.27 4.75 -1.00
C GLU A 334 -2.24 5.75 -0.38
N ARG A 335 -1.74 6.72 0.40
CA ARG A 335 -2.57 7.81 0.93
C ARG A 335 -3.22 8.60 -0.22
N SER A 336 -2.50 8.83 -1.32
CA SER A 336 -2.97 9.65 -2.44
C SER A 336 -4.22 9.08 -3.14
N PRO A 337 -4.21 7.85 -3.69
CA PRO A 337 -5.40 7.28 -4.32
C PRO A 337 -6.53 6.95 -3.33
N THR A 338 -6.19 6.65 -2.06
CA THR A 338 -7.20 6.29 -1.04
C THR A 338 -7.96 7.51 -0.54
N PHE A 339 -7.25 8.60 -0.21
CA PHE A 339 -7.83 9.76 0.46
C PHE A 339 -7.84 11.02 -0.39
N CYS A 340 -7.39 10.96 -1.65
CA CYS A 340 -7.28 12.10 -2.56
C CYS A 340 -6.41 13.24 -1.97
N VAL A 341 -5.24 12.86 -1.46
CA VAL A 341 -4.20 13.82 -1.04
C VAL A 341 -3.15 13.98 -2.15
N PRO A 342 -2.44 15.13 -2.22
CA PRO A 342 -1.39 15.32 -3.21
C PRO A 342 -0.35 14.20 -3.16
N ALA A 343 -0.05 13.63 -4.33
CA ALA A 343 0.99 12.61 -4.47
C ALA A 343 2.39 13.20 -4.22
N PHE A 344 3.42 12.35 -4.27
CA PHE A 344 4.81 12.80 -4.31
C PHE A 344 5.00 13.81 -5.44
N LYS A 345 5.69 14.91 -5.14
CA LYS A 345 5.90 16.03 -6.06
C LYS A 345 7.28 15.92 -6.70
N LYS A 346 7.35 16.22 -8.00
CA LYS A 346 8.61 16.33 -8.73
C LYS A 346 9.31 17.63 -8.34
N PHE A 347 10.63 17.62 -8.20
CA PHE A 347 11.37 18.79 -7.72
C PHE A 347 11.26 20.02 -8.65
N ASP A 348 10.97 19.78 -9.93
CA ASP A 348 10.93 20.76 -11.02
C ASP A 348 9.51 21.02 -11.55
N ASP A 349 8.47 20.64 -10.80
CA ASP A 349 7.08 20.88 -11.14
C ASP A 349 6.49 21.97 -10.22
N PRO A 350 6.53 23.26 -10.62
CA PRO A 350 6.06 24.36 -9.77
C PRO A 350 4.54 24.40 -9.63
N GLU A 351 3.79 23.81 -10.55
CA GLU A 351 2.32 23.83 -10.59
C GLU A 351 1.71 22.70 -9.75
N ALA A 352 2.44 21.61 -9.53
CA ALA A 352 1.97 20.51 -8.71
C ALA A 352 1.78 20.93 -7.23
N ALA A 353 0.63 20.51 -6.67
CA ALA A 353 0.34 20.65 -5.26
C ALA A 353 1.44 19.98 -4.40
N GLU A 354 1.79 20.64 -3.30
CA GLU A 354 2.81 20.14 -2.40
C GLU A 354 2.38 18.83 -1.73
N SER A 355 3.25 17.81 -1.76
CA SER A 355 2.98 16.54 -1.07
C SER A 355 2.80 16.79 0.42
N TRP A 356 1.79 16.18 1.03
CA TRP A 356 1.58 16.32 2.48
C TRP A 356 2.66 15.59 3.28
N SER A 357 3.10 14.43 2.78
CA SER A 357 4.23 13.66 3.31
C SER A 357 5.24 13.41 2.19
N PHE A 358 6.53 13.38 2.54
CA PHE A 358 7.60 13.00 1.61
C PHE A 358 8.67 12.19 2.36
N LEU A 359 9.26 11.17 1.72
CA LEU A 359 10.26 10.29 2.32
C LEU A 359 11.68 10.65 1.84
N PHE A 360 12.61 10.76 2.78
CA PHE A 360 14.05 10.94 2.51
C PHE A 360 14.90 9.81 3.13
N LEU A 361 15.93 9.41 2.40
CA LEU A 361 16.87 8.34 2.75
C LEU A 361 18.29 8.88 2.99
N PRO A 362 19.16 8.16 3.72
CA PRO A 362 20.51 8.62 4.12
C PRO A 362 21.56 8.62 2.99
N TYR A 363 21.16 8.66 1.72
CA TYR A 363 22.07 8.54 0.58
C TYR A 363 22.28 9.87 -0.11
N ALA A 364 23.51 10.15 -0.52
CA ALA A 364 23.92 11.47 -1.03
C ALA A 364 23.13 11.91 -2.27
N THR A 365 22.78 10.95 -3.14
CA THR A 365 22.06 11.22 -4.38
C THR A 365 20.75 10.44 -4.43
N THR A 366 19.76 11.01 -5.11
CA THR A 366 18.47 10.37 -5.36
C THR A 366 18.61 9.07 -6.16
N GLU A 367 19.59 8.98 -7.07
CA GLU A 367 19.86 7.74 -7.81
C GLU A 367 20.33 6.61 -6.88
N GLU A 368 21.29 6.90 -5.98
CA GLU A 368 21.72 5.93 -4.98
C GLU A 368 20.57 5.56 -4.05
N ALA A 369 19.79 6.54 -3.57
CA ALA A 369 18.64 6.29 -2.70
C ALA A 369 17.63 5.33 -3.34
N TRP A 370 17.30 5.51 -4.62
CA TRP A 370 16.43 4.59 -5.35
C TRP A 370 17.02 3.18 -5.47
N GLN A 371 18.32 3.07 -5.77
CA GLN A 371 19.00 1.79 -5.86
C GLN A 371 19.01 1.06 -4.52
N ARG A 372 19.20 1.79 -3.42
CA ARG A 372 19.24 1.24 -2.06
C ARG A 372 17.86 0.84 -1.57
N LEU A 373 16.82 1.62 -1.88
CA LEU A 373 15.43 1.31 -1.54
C LEU A 373 14.94 0.04 -2.26
N LEU A 374 15.21 -0.07 -3.56
CA LEU A 374 14.80 -1.21 -4.39
C LEU A 374 15.76 -2.40 -4.26
N LYS A 375 16.96 -2.18 -3.72
CA LYS A 375 18.10 -3.13 -3.70
C LYS A 375 18.53 -3.55 -5.11
N ARG A 376 18.26 -2.70 -6.10
CA ARG A 376 18.61 -2.83 -7.53
C ARG A 376 18.36 -1.50 -8.25
N ARG A 377 18.88 -1.36 -9.47
CA ARG A 377 18.50 -0.25 -10.34
C ARG A 377 16.98 -0.25 -10.62
N PRO A 378 16.32 0.93 -10.67
CA PRO A 378 14.93 1.01 -11.07
C PRO A 378 14.68 0.43 -12.47
N ARG A 379 13.51 -0.18 -12.65
CA ARG A 379 13.02 -0.85 -13.86
C ARG A 379 11.67 -0.22 -14.24
N PRO A 380 11.69 0.91 -14.97
CA PRO A 380 10.47 1.50 -15.52
C PRO A 380 9.92 0.67 -16.70
N VAL A 381 8.74 1.05 -17.19
CA VAL A 381 8.20 0.55 -18.46
C VAL A 381 8.60 1.52 -19.57
N GLU A 382 9.29 1.03 -20.60
CA GLU A 382 9.82 1.85 -21.71
C GLU A 382 9.51 1.22 -23.08
N TRP A 383 8.22 0.96 -23.34
CA TRP A 383 7.76 0.43 -24.63
C TRP A 383 7.58 1.54 -25.66
N ASP A 384 7.92 1.26 -26.92
CA ASP A 384 7.65 2.15 -28.04
C ASP A 384 6.18 2.12 -28.49
N LEU A 385 5.79 3.10 -29.31
CA LEU A 385 4.41 3.24 -29.77
C LEU A 385 3.93 2.04 -30.59
N GLU A 386 4.81 1.44 -31.39
CA GLU A 386 4.49 0.27 -32.22
C GLU A 386 4.16 -0.94 -31.34
N THR A 387 4.99 -1.22 -30.33
CA THR A 387 4.71 -2.22 -29.29
C THR A 387 3.36 -1.97 -28.62
N VAL A 388 3.06 -0.72 -28.22
CA VAL A 388 1.80 -0.41 -27.56
C VAL A 388 0.61 -0.64 -28.51
N ARG A 389 0.73 -0.26 -29.78
CA ARG A 389 -0.29 -0.52 -30.82
C ARG A 389 -0.57 -2.00 -30.99
N GLU A 390 0.47 -2.83 -31.02
CA GLU A 390 0.31 -4.29 -31.11
C GLU A 390 -0.43 -4.88 -29.91
N LEU A 391 -0.24 -4.32 -28.71
CA LEU A 391 -0.84 -4.82 -27.48
C LEU A 391 -2.31 -4.45 -27.32
N ILE A 392 -2.70 -3.21 -27.65
CA ILE A 392 -4.04 -2.69 -27.31
C ILE A 392 -4.80 -2.05 -28.49
N GLY A 393 -4.24 -2.10 -29.69
CA GLY A 393 -4.84 -1.52 -30.89
C GLY A 393 -4.66 -0.01 -31.03
N GLU A 394 -4.99 0.51 -32.22
CA GLU A 394 -4.70 1.89 -32.62
C GLU A 394 -5.40 2.95 -31.75
N GLU A 395 -6.67 2.71 -31.38
CA GLU A 395 -7.53 3.71 -30.73
C GLU A 395 -6.99 4.15 -29.36
N ALA A 396 -6.43 3.23 -28.57
CA ALA A 396 -5.94 3.51 -27.23
C ALA A 396 -4.41 3.75 -27.18
N ALA A 397 -3.67 3.36 -28.21
CA ALA A 397 -2.21 3.30 -28.18
C ALA A 397 -1.54 4.66 -27.99
N GLU A 398 -1.99 5.72 -28.69
CA GLU A 398 -1.36 7.04 -28.56
C GLU A 398 -1.51 7.63 -27.15
N ARG A 399 -2.65 7.40 -26.50
CA ARG A 399 -2.89 7.83 -25.12
C ARG A 399 -1.99 7.05 -24.16
N GLN A 400 -1.96 5.73 -24.28
CA GLN A 400 -1.17 4.89 -23.36
C GLN A 400 0.34 5.06 -23.56
N HIS A 401 0.81 5.23 -24.79
CA HIS A 401 2.22 5.52 -25.06
C HIS A 401 2.66 6.87 -24.48
N ARG A 402 1.79 7.89 -24.48
CA ARG A 402 2.07 9.15 -23.74
C ARG A 402 2.25 8.90 -22.25
N ILE A 403 1.38 8.10 -21.63
CA ILE A 403 1.51 7.72 -20.22
C ILE A 403 2.84 6.99 -19.98
N ILE A 404 3.22 6.04 -20.85
CA ILE A 404 4.50 5.29 -20.75
C ILE A 404 5.71 6.23 -20.77
N ARG A 405 5.69 7.25 -21.62
CA ARG A 405 6.77 8.25 -21.67
C ARG A 405 6.91 9.05 -20.37
N ASP A 406 5.81 9.24 -19.64
CA ASP A 406 5.76 10.03 -18.41
C ASP A 406 6.06 9.20 -17.14
N ILE A 407 6.40 7.91 -17.30
CA ILE A 407 6.75 6.98 -16.21
C ILE A 407 8.13 6.31 -16.37
N GLY A 408 8.96 6.84 -17.28
CA GLY A 408 10.31 6.34 -17.56
C GLY A 408 11.33 6.65 -16.46
N MET A 409 12.58 6.18 -16.63
CA MET A 409 13.66 6.36 -15.64
C MET A 409 13.89 7.85 -15.30
N LYS A 410 13.90 8.71 -16.31
CA LYS A 410 14.09 10.16 -16.14
C LYS A 410 13.03 10.76 -15.22
N GLU A 411 11.81 10.23 -15.26
CA GLU A 411 10.69 10.71 -14.45
C GLU A 411 10.79 10.23 -13.00
N ILE A 412 11.25 9.00 -12.76
CA ILE A 412 11.52 8.47 -11.42
C ILE A 412 12.56 9.34 -10.68
N LEU A 413 13.63 9.74 -11.37
CA LEU A 413 14.72 10.53 -10.76
C LEU A 413 14.33 11.98 -10.44
N ARG A 414 13.17 12.45 -10.90
CA ARG A 414 12.61 13.78 -10.53
C ARG A 414 11.96 13.78 -9.15
N PHE A 415 11.77 12.62 -8.53
CA PHE A 415 11.35 12.49 -7.14
C PHE A 415 12.58 12.37 -6.26
N ARG A 416 13.02 13.50 -5.69
CA ARG A 416 14.30 13.61 -4.99
C ARG A 416 14.22 13.03 -3.58
N ILE A 417 14.37 11.70 -3.45
CA ILE A 417 14.28 10.98 -2.18
C ILE A 417 15.64 10.86 -1.45
N GLY A 418 16.74 11.28 -2.07
CA GLY A 418 18.06 11.35 -1.44
C GLY A 418 18.29 12.64 -0.66
N LEU A 419 19.47 12.79 -0.08
CA LEU A 419 19.90 14.01 0.62
C LEU A 419 19.92 15.25 -0.30
N ASP A 420 20.16 15.04 -1.59
CA ASP A 420 20.05 16.06 -2.64
C ASP A 420 18.62 16.62 -2.81
N GLY A 421 17.61 15.99 -2.21
CA GLY A 421 16.23 16.48 -2.18
C GLY A 421 15.83 17.26 -0.93
N VAL A 422 16.58 17.13 0.17
CA VAL A 422 16.18 17.71 1.47
C VAL A 422 16.10 19.23 1.40
N SER A 423 17.07 19.88 0.74
CA SER A 423 17.11 21.34 0.57
C SER A 423 15.99 21.90 -0.32
N ILE A 424 15.37 21.06 -1.14
CA ILE A 424 14.25 21.44 -2.02
C ILE A 424 12.94 21.52 -1.22
N ARG A 425 12.90 20.83 -0.08
CA ARG A 425 11.73 20.78 0.81
C ARG A 425 12.12 21.15 2.24
N PRO A 426 12.58 22.39 2.48
CA PRO A 426 13.00 22.82 3.81
C PRO A 426 11.81 22.82 4.77
N LEU A 427 12.06 22.46 6.02
CA LEU A 427 11.08 22.51 7.09
C LEU A 427 11.08 23.89 7.75
N GLY A 428 9.94 24.28 8.31
CA GLY A 428 9.80 25.48 9.11
C GLY A 428 8.68 25.37 10.15
N PRO A 429 8.30 26.49 10.80
CA PRO A 429 7.29 26.48 11.84
C PRO A 429 5.94 25.93 11.35
N GLY A 430 5.43 24.93 12.08
CA GLY A 430 4.18 24.23 11.78
C GLY A 430 4.33 23.01 10.86
N ASP A 431 5.50 22.79 10.24
CA ASP A 431 5.83 21.52 9.60
C ASP A 431 6.19 20.46 10.64
N SER A 432 6.41 19.22 10.20
CA SER A 432 6.93 18.15 11.04
C SER A 432 7.97 17.26 10.35
N ALA A 433 8.77 16.59 11.17
CA ALA A 433 9.75 15.59 10.78
C ALA A 433 9.55 14.31 11.60
N THR A 434 9.40 13.16 10.94
CA THR A 434 9.22 11.87 11.60
C THR A 434 10.30 10.89 11.17
N ALA A 435 11.15 10.45 12.11
CA ALA A 435 12.09 9.37 11.87
C ALA A 435 11.45 8.01 12.17
N ILE A 436 11.63 7.04 11.29
CA ILE A 436 11.22 5.65 11.50
C ILE A 436 12.48 4.79 11.51
N VAL A 437 12.78 4.21 12.67
CA VAL A 437 14.07 3.59 12.98
C VAL A 437 13.88 2.16 13.52
N THR A 438 14.86 1.32 13.24
CA THR A 438 15.02 -0.03 13.79
C THR A 438 16.22 -0.09 14.73
N GLU A 439 16.47 -1.25 15.34
CA GLU A 439 17.68 -1.47 16.14
C GLU A 439 18.99 -1.22 15.37
N GLU A 440 18.99 -1.45 14.05
CA GLU A 440 20.16 -1.21 13.19
C GLU A 440 20.39 0.30 12.94
N ASP A 441 19.34 1.11 13.09
CA ASP A 441 19.37 2.56 12.87
C ASP A 441 19.69 3.34 14.15
N LEU A 442 19.68 2.71 15.33
CA LEU A 442 19.91 3.35 16.63
C LEU A 442 21.20 4.16 16.69
N PRO A 443 22.37 3.66 16.23
CA PRO A 443 23.59 4.46 16.24
C PRO A 443 23.43 5.78 15.47
N SER A 444 22.70 5.76 14.34
CA SER A 444 22.45 6.93 13.49
C SER A 444 21.41 7.89 14.09
N LEU A 445 20.60 7.43 15.05
CA LEU A 445 19.71 8.28 15.85
C LEU A 445 20.42 8.88 17.08
N GLU A 446 21.37 8.16 17.66
CA GLU A 446 22.05 8.55 18.89
C GLU A 446 23.24 9.50 18.67
N GLN A 447 24.00 9.28 17.60
CA GLN A 447 25.19 10.09 17.27
C GLN A 447 24.79 11.43 16.65
N GLU A 448 25.43 12.53 17.08
CA GLU A 448 25.12 13.89 16.60
C GLU A 448 25.29 14.06 15.08
N ASP A 449 26.26 13.36 14.49
CA ASP A 449 26.52 13.32 13.04
C ASP A 449 25.75 12.20 12.31
N GLY A 450 24.95 11.42 13.05
CA GLY A 450 24.05 10.42 12.50
C GLY A 450 22.94 11.05 11.65
N PHE A 451 22.50 10.35 10.61
CA PHE A 451 21.52 10.87 9.66
C PHE A 451 20.19 11.24 10.34
N PHE A 452 19.63 10.34 11.14
CA PHE A 452 18.35 10.58 11.80
C PHE A 452 18.48 11.73 12.80
N ARG A 453 19.57 11.72 13.58
CA ARG A 453 19.82 12.76 14.56
C ARG A 453 19.95 14.14 13.93
N THR A 454 20.79 14.26 12.89
CA THR A 454 21.00 15.51 12.16
C THR A 454 19.68 16.05 11.59
N ARG A 455 18.88 15.20 10.93
CA ARG A 455 17.61 15.62 10.31
C ARG A 455 16.58 16.08 11.33
N LEU A 456 16.51 15.42 12.48
CA LEU A 456 15.57 15.83 13.54
C LEU A 456 16.04 17.09 14.27
N ASP A 457 17.34 17.25 14.53
CA ASP A 457 17.89 18.47 15.13
C ASP A 457 17.70 19.68 14.19
N GLU A 458 17.90 19.52 12.88
CA GLU A 458 17.59 20.56 11.88
C GLU A 458 16.10 20.94 11.89
N ALA A 459 15.20 19.96 11.97
CA ALA A 459 13.77 20.20 12.06
C ALA A 459 13.40 20.99 13.34
N ARG A 460 13.97 20.60 14.50
CA ARG A 460 13.78 21.32 15.77
C ARG A 460 14.29 22.75 15.69
N GLN A 461 15.49 22.95 15.13
CA GLN A 461 16.07 24.28 14.93
C GLN A 461 15.22 25.16 14.01
N ALA A 462 14.55 24.57 13.02
CA ALA A 462 13.60 25.25 12.14
C ALA A 462 12.22 25.51 12.77
N GLY A 463 11.97 25.03 13.99
CA GLY A 463 10.69 25.16 14.69
C GLY A 463 9.61 24.18 14.22
N ALA A 464 9.99 23.10 13.54
CA ALA A 464 9.09 22.01 13.16
C ALA A 464 8.89 21.03 14.32
N ASP A 465 7.71 20.38 14.37
CA ASP A 465 7.47 19.29 15.32
C ASP A 465 8.28 18.05 14.94
N THR A 466 8.66 17.24 15.93
CA THR A 466 9.40 15.99 15.70
C THR A 466 8.66 14.77 16.22
N GLY A 467 8.71 13.69 15.44
CA GLY A 467 8.24 12.36 15.81
C GLY A 467 9.37 11.34 15.65
N VAL A 468 9.37 10.34 16.53
CA VAL A 468 10.28 9.18 16.43
C VAL A 468 9.45 7.92 16.58
N VAL A 469 9.53 7.05 15.58
CA VAL A 469 8.91 5.74 15.62
C VAL A 469 10.03 4.71 15.64
N PHE A 470 10.15 3.99 16.74
CA PHE A 470 11.05 2.85 16.85
C PHE A 470 10.25 1.56 16.71
N ALA A 471 10.79 0.60 15.95
CA ALA A 471 10.27 -0.77 15.89
C ALA A 471 11.42 -1.78 15.98
N GLY A 472 11.36 -2.68 16.97
CA GLY A 472 12.41 -3.67 17.19
C GLY A 472 12.29 -4.41 18.53
N PRO A 473 13.27 -5.26 18.89
CA PRO A 473 13.25 -6.04 20.12
C PRO A 473 13.23 -5.20 21.41
N GLU A 474 12.89 -5.82 22.54
CA GLU A 474 12.66 -5.15 23.83
C GLU A 474 13.81 -4.23 24.28
N GLU A 475 15.04 -4.72 24.27
CA GLU A 475 16.19 -3.97 24.81
C GLU A 475 16.54 -2.75 23.94
N PRO A 476 16.71 -2.88 22.60
CA PRO A 476 16.79 -1.72 21.70
C PRO A 476 15.61 -0.75 21.82
N CYS A 477 14.39 -1.28 22.01
CA CYS A 477 13.19 -0.47 22.17
C CYS A 477 13.22 0.38 23.46
N ARG A 478 13.75 -0.19 24.55
CA ARG A 478 13.97 0.52 25.82
C ARG A 478 15.04 1.60 25.66
N GLN A 479 16.17 1.26 25.05
CA GLN A 479 17.25 2.21 24.75
C GLN A 479 16.74 3.39 23.93
N ALA A 480 16.02 3.14 22.84
CA ALA A 480 15.43 4.19 22.00
C ALA A 480 14.53 5.13 22.81
N ARG A 481 13.70 4.56 23.70
CA ARG A 481 12.77 5.31 24.55
C ARG A 481 13.49 6.21 25.54
N GLU A 482 14.49 5.68 26.23
CA GLU A 482 15.31 6.42 27.19
C GLU A 482 16.08 7.55 26.49
N PHE A 483 16.67 7.26 25.33
CA PHE A 483 17.37 8.26 24.53
C PHE A 483 16.44 9.41 24.10
N VAL A 484 15.30 9.10 23.47
CA VAL A 484 14.37 10.14 23.00
C VAL A 484 13.85 10.97 24.16
N ALA A 485 13.53 10.36 25.30
CA ALA A 485 13.11 11.06 26.51
C ALA A 485 14.19 12.00 27.07
N GLY A 486 15.47 11.66 26.93
CA GLY A 486 16.59 12.50 27.36
C GLY A 486 16.96 13.61 26.36
N TRP A 487 16.89 13.33 25.06
CA TRP A 487 17.29 14.26 24.01
C TRP A 487 16.21 15.27 23.60
N ALA A 488 14.98 14.78 23.40
CA ALA A 488 13.86 15.56 22.89
C ALA A 488 12.58 15.13 23.62
N PRO A 489 12.38 15.54 24.88
CA PRO A 489 11.18 15.20 25.66
C PRO A 489 9.87 15.63 24.98
N GLU A 490 9.93 16.64 24.11
CA GLU A 490 8.82 17.12 23.30
C GLU A 490 8.55 16.27 22.05
N ALA A 491 9.48 15.42 21.61
CA ALA A 491 9.30 14.59 20.43
C ALA A 491 8.19 13.54 20.66
N ARG A 492 7.42 13.24 19.61
CA ARG A 492 6.28 12.32 19.67
C ARG A 492 6.82 10.91 19.42
N GLY A 493 7.19 10.24 20.51
CA GLY A 493 7.74 8.88 20.49
C GLY A 493 6.66 7.80 20.39
N VAL A 494 6.88 6.84 19.49
CA VAL A 494 6.14 5.57 19.37
C VAL A 494 7.14 4.43 19.40
N PHE A 495 6.97 3.47 20.30
CA PHE A 495 7.95 2.39 20.49
C PHE A 495 7.26 1.02 20.39
N LEU A 496 7.27 0.49 19.17
CA LEU A 496 6.71 -0.81 18.82
C LEU A 496 7.72 -1.93 19.14
N GLN A 497 7.55 -2.54 20.31
CA GLN A 497 8.29 -3.75 20.66
C GLN A 497 7.83 -4.93 19.80
N THR A 498 8.78 -5.61 19.15
CA THR A 498 8.57 -6.82 18.37
C THR A 498 9.24 -8.02 19.05
N THR A 499 8.68 -9.21 18.87
CA THR A 499 9.39 -10.45 19.25
C THR A 499 10.30 -10.91 18.12
N ASP A 500 11.49 -11.37 18.48
CA ASP A 500 12.45 -11.98 17.55
C ASP A 500 12.47 -13.49 17.81
N CYS A 501 11.89 -14.26 16.88
CA CYS A 501 11.94 -15.72 16.88
C CYS A 501 13.10 -16.28 16.04
N GLY A 502 14.12 -15.47 15.74
CA GLY A 502 15.28 -15.88 14.94
C GLY A 502 15.00 -15.94 13.44
N LEU A 503 13.94 -15.31 12.96
CA LEU A 503 13.54 -15.31 11.55
C LEU A 503 14.36 -14.30 10.74
N HIS A 504 14.95 -14.75 9.64
CA HIS A 504 15.91 -13.97 8.85
C HIS A 504 15.30 -12.72 8.18
N LEU A 505 14.05 -12.83 7.73
CA LEU A 505 13.34 -11.76 7.03
C LEU A 505 12.57 -10.81 7.97
N LYS A 506 12.65 -11.03 9.29
CA LYS A 506 11.98 -10.25 10.34
C LYS A 506 10.48 -10.00 10.06
N PRO A 507 9.66 -11.04 9.80
CA PRO A 507 8.26 -10.88 9.43
C PRO A 507 7.44 -10.16 10.50
N GLY A 508 7.65 -10.43 11.80
CA GLY A 508 6.99 -9.71 12.89
C GLY A 508 7.21 -8.19 12.84
N LEU A 509 8.45 -7.77 12.60
CA LEU A 509 8.80 -6.35 12.41
C LEU A 509 8.08 -5.75 11.20
N ARG A 510 8.17 -6.39 10.03
CA ARG A 510 7.56 -5.90 8.78
C ARG A 510 6.03 -5.81 8.89
N LEU A 511 5.39 -6.84 9.46
CA LEU A 511 3.95 -6.89 9.67
C LEU A 511 3.50 -5.83 10.68
N GLY A 512 4.20 -5.71 11.81
CA GLY A 512 3.93 -4.70 12.81
C GLY A 512 4.03 -3.27 12.27
N VAL A 513 5.12 -2.96 11.56
CA VAL A 513 5.32 -1.64 10.92
C VAL A 513 4.22 -1.37 9.89
N LYS A 514 3.88 -2.34 9.05
CA LYS A 514 2.81 -2.19 8.07
C LYS A 514 1.45 -1.89 8.73
N MET A 515 1.07 -2.66 9.74
CA MET A 515 -0.20 -2.49 10.46
C MET A 515 -0.25 -1.14 11.19
N MET A 516 0.85 -0.77 11.84
CA MET A 516 1.01 0.52 12.52
C MET A 516 0.88 1.70 11.56
N LEU A 517 1.60 1.70 10.43
CA LEU A 517 1.56 2.79 9.46
C LEU A 517 0.20 2.89 8.77
N ASN A 518 -0.40 1.75 8.41
CA ASN A 518 -1.75 1.71 7.86
C ASN A 518 -2.78 2.29 8.83
N ALA A 519 -2.68 1.96 10.12
CA ALA A 519 -3.58 2.47 11.16
C ALA A 519 -3.36 3.96 11.42
N LEU A 520 -2.10 4.40 11.55
CA LEU A 520 -1.71 5.80 11.72
C LEU A 520 -2.23 6.66 10.57
N SER A 521 -1.88 6.31 9.33
CA SER A 521 -2.27 7.10 8.16
C SER A 521 -3.79 7.13 7.97
N THR A 522 -4.47 6.01 8.23
CA THR A 522 -5.93 5.95 8.16
C THR A 522 -6.58 6.79 9.25
N CYS A 523 -6.14 6.69 10.51
CA CYS A 523 -6.70 7.46 11.61
C CYS A 523 -6.51 8.96 11.41
N THR A 524 -5.33 9.40 10.94
CA THR A 524 -5.07 10.80 10.54
C THR A 524 -6.09 11.26 9.49
N MET A 525 -6.33 10.48 8.44
CA MET A 525 -7.24 10.87 7.35
C MET A 525 -8.71 10.82 7.77
N VAL A 526 -9.08 9.89 8.66
CA VAL A 526 -10.40 9.84 9.28
C VAL A 526 -10.64 11.11 10.10
N ARG A 527 -9.68 11.52 10.92
CA ARG A 527 -9.77 12.74 11.73
C ARG A 527 -9.82 14.01 10.89
N LEU A 528 -9.11 14.03 9.75
CA LEU A 528 -9.22 15.09 8.73
C LEU A 528 -10.52 15.07 7.94
N GLY A 529 -11.46 14.17 8.27
CA GLY A 529 -12.77 14.16 7.66
C GLY A 529 -12.79 13.60 6.24
N ARG A 530 -11.80 12.78 5.86
CA ARG A 530 -11.76 12.08 4.56
C ARG A 530 -12.66 10.84 4.52
N VAL A 531 -13.17 10.42 5.69
CA VAL A 531 -13.98 9.22 5.90
C VAL A 531 -15.24 9.57 6.70
N MET A 532 -16.40 9.00 6.31
CA MET A 532 -17.62 8.97 7.14
C MET A 532 -17.99 7.52 7.44
N GLY A 533 -18.29 7.22 8.70
CA GLY A 533 -18.40 5.84 9.18
C GLY A 533 -17.08 5.10 8.91
N ASN A 534 -17.11 4.15 7.98
CA ASN A 534 -15.94 3.43 7.46
C ASN A 534 -15.84 3.45 5.92
N VAL A 535 -16.33 4.51 5.28
CA VAL A 535 -16.23 4.68 3.83
C VAL A 535 -15.52 5.98 3.49
N MET A 536 -14.71 5.94 2.42
CA MET A 536 -14.01 7.10 1.90
C MET A 536 -15.01 8.03 1.22
N ILE A 537 -15.16 9.25 1.75
CA ILE A 537 -16.02 10.26 1.12
C ILE A 537 -15.24 11.17 0.18
N TRP A 538 -13.90 11.21 0.33
CA TRP A 538 -12.97 11.87 -0.58
C TRP A 538 -12.43 10.87 -1.60
N VAL A 539 -13.25 10.59 -2.60
CA VAL A 539 -12.92 9.73 -3.75
C VAL A 539 -13.19 10.52 -5.03
N VAL A 540 -12.24 10.48 -5.96
CA VAL A 540 -12.45 10.99 -7.33
C VAL A 540 -12.99 9.83 -8.17
N PRO A 541 -14.25 9.86 -8.64
CA PRO A 541 -14.85 8.79 -9.44
C PRO A 541 -14.33 8.81 -10.89
N SER A 542 -13.04 8.55 -11.10
CA SER A 542 -12.39 8.68 -12.41
C SER A 542 -12.60 7.48 -13.35
N ASN A 543 -13.03 6.34 -12.81
CA ASN A 543 -13.31 5.11 -13.56
C ASN A 543 -14.60 4.43 -13.09
N LEU A 544 -15.06 3.44 -13.85
CA LEU A 544 -16.33 2.76 -13.62
C LEU A 544 -16.39 2.03 -12.25
N LYS A 545 -15.27 1.47 -11.78
CA LYS A 545 -15.17 0.84 -10.45
C LYS A 545 -15.33 1.87 -9.33
N LEU A 546 -14.71 3.05 -9.46
CA LEU A 546 -14.82 4.12 -8.47
C LEU A 546 -16.20 4.79 -8.49
N ILE A 547 -16.88 4.85 -9.63
CA ILE A 547 -18.28 5.31 -9.73
C ILE A 547 -19.22 4.32 -9.01
N ASP A 548 -19.07 3.00 -9.23
CA ASP A 548 -19.84 2.00 -8.49
C ASP A 548 -19.64 2.13 -6.98
N ARG A 549 -18.38 2.17 -6.56
CA ARG A 549 -17.99 2.30 -5.14
C ARG A 549 -18.59 3.56 -4.51
N SER A 550 -18.43 4.70 -5.16
CA SER A 550 -18.99 5.99 -4.71
C SER A 550 -20.52 5.93 -4.58
N THR A 551 -21.19 5.29 -5.54
CA THR A 551 -22.65 5.10 -5.50
C THR A 551 -23.08 4.26 -4.30
N ARG A 552 -22.39 3.15 -4.03
CA ARG A 552 -22.67 2.31 -2.85
C ARG A 552 -22.45 3.06 -1.54
N TYR A 553 -21.41 3.88 -1.46
CA TYR A 553 -21.12 4.68 -0.26
C TYR A 553 -22.22 5.69 0.01
N ILE A 554 -22.69 6.39 -1.03
CA ILE A 554 -23.81 7.33 -0.91
C ILE A 554 -25.08 6.58 -0.47
N SER A 555 -25.41 5.46 -1.12
CA SER A 555 -26.59 4.65 -0.78
C SER A 555 -26.56 4.19 0.69
N GLN A 556 -25.42 3.67 1.14
CA GLN A 556 -25.26 3.21 2.52
C GLN A 556 -25.32 4.35 3.54
N LEU A 557 -24.65 5.47 3.27
CA LEU A 557 -24.59 6.59 4.21
C LEU A 557 -25.91 7.38 4.28
N ALA A 558 -26.59 7.58 3.15
CA ALA A 558 -27.84 8.34 3.09
C ALA A 558 -29.10 7.48 3.30
N GLY A 559 -28.98 6.15 3.24
CA GLY A 559 -30.13 5.25 3.39
C GLY A 559 -31.10 5.29 2.21
N VAL A 560 -30.58 5.52 1.00
CA VAL A 560 -31.37 5.62 -0.26
C VAL A 560 -31.05 4.44 -1.19
N SER A 561 -31.84 4.27 -2.24
CA SER A 561 -31.56 3.24 -3.25
C SER A 561 -30.25 3.50 -4.00
N TYR A 562 -29.64 2.44 -4.57
CA TYR A 562 -28.44 2.56 -5.40
C TYR A 562 -28.67 3.49 -6.61
N GLU A 563 -29.86 3.45 -7.21
CA GLU A 563 -30.24 4.30 -8.33
C GLU A 563 -30.30 5.79 -7.94
N GLU A 564 -30.97 6.13 -6.85
CA GLU A 564 -31.02 7.50 -6.32
C GLU A 564 -29.63 8.01 -5.96
N ALA A 565 -28.81 7.17 -5.33
CA ALA A 565 -27.42 7.48 -5.00
C ALA A 565 -26.59 7.76 -6.26
N CYS A 566 -26.80 7.00 -7.33
CA CYS A 566 -26.09 7.17 -8.60
C CYS A 566 -26.44 8.52 -9.23
N TYR A 567 -27.73 8.88 -9.27
CA TYR A 567 -28.13 10.19 -9.78
C TYR A 567 -27.52 11.33 -8.97
N ALA A 568 -27.59 11.26 -7.64
CA ALA A 568 -27.00 12.27 -6.75
C ALA A 568 -25.48 12.40 -6.93
N LEU A 569 -24.76 11.28 -7.17
CA LEU A 569 -23.33 11.30 -7.45
C LEU A 569 -23.01 12.09 -8.72
N PHE A 570 -23.69 11.79 -9.83
CA PHE A 570 -23.43 12.46 -11.10
C PHE A 570 -23.79 13.95 -11.06
N GLU A 571 -24.86 14.32 -10.35
CA GLU A 571 -25.17 15.73 -10.08
C GLU A 571 -24.04 16.40 -9.27
N ALA A 572 -23.54 15.75 -8.21
CA ALA A 572 -22.45 16.29 -7.40
C ALA A 572 -21.16 16.44 -8.19
N ILE A 573 -20.83 15.49 -9.07
CA ILE A 573 -19.70 15.59 -10.00
C ILE A 573 -19.84 16.81 -10.91
N GLU A 574 -21.01 17.02 -11.52
CA GLU A 574 -21.24 18.18 -12.38
C GLU A 574 -21.08 19.50 -11.61
N TYR A 575 -21.59 19.56 -10.38
CA TYR A 575 -21.47 20.74 -9.53
C TYR A 575 -20.02 21.10 -9.18
N VAL A 576 -19.14 20.11 -8.94
CA VAL A 576 -17.74 20.37 -8.60
C VAL A 576 -16.82 20.52 -9.81
N SER A 577 -17.19 19.97 -10.97
CA SER A 577 -16.34 19.90 -12.17
C SER A 577 -15.75 21.25 -12.61
N PRO A 578 -16.49 22.38 -12.60
CA PRO A 578 -15.92 23.68 -12.95
C PRO A 578 -14.80 24.13 -12.00
N ARG A 579 -14.93 23.82 -10.70
CA ARG A 579 -13.91 24.15 -9.70
C ARG A 579 -12.68 23.25 -9.82
N MET A 580 -12.90 21.95 -10.05
CA MET A 580 -11.83 20.99 -10.32
C MET A 580 -11.00 21.41 -11.55
N ALA A 581 -11.66 21.75 -12.66
CA ALA A 581 -10.98 22.20 -13.89
C ALA A 581 -10.22 23.52 -13.71
N ALA A 582 -10.70 24.40 -12.83
CA ALA A 582 -10.05 25.67 -12.50
C ALA A 582 -8.98 25.55 -11.40
N GLY A 583 -8.67 24.35 -10.90
CA GLY A 583 -7.72 24.15 -9.79
C GLY A 583 -8.17 24.79 -8.47
N LYS A 584 -9.45 25.10 -8.31
CA LYS A 584 -10.02 25.72 -7.10
C LYS A 584 -10.38 24.66 -6.07
N ALA A 585 -10.43 25.03 -4.79
CA ALA A 585 -10.96 24.16 -3.75
C ALA A 585 -12.40 23.73 -4.05
N TYR A 586 -12.69 22.44 -3.85
CA TYR A 586 -14.00 21.83 -4.07
C TYR A 586 -14.31 20.81 -2.97
N PRO A 587 -15.59 20.60 -2.63
CA PRO A 587 -16.01 19.61 -1.66
C PRO A 587 -15.94 18.20 -2.26
N ALA A 588 -15.86 17.20 -1.40
CA ALA A 588 -15.85 15.81 -1.83
C ALA A 588 -17.20 15.41 -2.46
N PRO A 589 -17.26 14.92 -3.73
CA PRO A 589 -18.53 14.64 -4.41
C PRO A 589 -19.44 13.65 -3.66
N VAL A 590 -18.85 12.59 -3.07
CA VAL A 590 -19.58 11.60 -2.28
C VAL A 590 -20.14 12.23 -1.01
N GLY A 591 -19.32 12.95 -0.25
CA GLY A 591 -19.77 13.62 0.97
C GLY A 591 -20.88 14.65 0.69
N LEU A 592 -20.74 15.41 -0.40
CA LEU A 592 -21.71 16.40 -0.82
C LEU A 592 -23.06 15.76 -1.19
N ALA A 593 -23.03 14.67 -1.96
CA ALA A 593 -24.22 13.91 -2.32
C ALA A 593 -24.93 13.34 -1.08
N VAL A 594 -24.16 12.81 -0.11
CA VAL A 594 -24.71 12.33 1.17
C VAL A 594 -25.41 13.44 1.94
N MET A 595 -24.79 14.62 2.07
CA MET A 595 -25.40 15.76 2.78
C MET A 595 -26.69 16.23 2.11
N ARG A 596 -26.71 16.31 0.77
CA ARG A 596 -27.92 16.65 0.02
C ARG A 596 -29.05 15.67 0.29
N LEU A 597 -28.77 14.37 0.21
CA LEU A 597 -29.80 13.34 0.36
C LEU A 597 -30.32 13.22 1.79
N ARG A 598 -29.43 13.30 2.81
CA ARG A 598 -29.83 13.20 4.23
C ARG A 598 -30.70 14.37 4.69
N HIS A 599 -30.46 15.56 4.16
CA HIS A 599 -31.03 16.81 4.69
C HIS A 599 -31.92 17.56 3.70
N GLY A 600 -32.06 17.09 2.46
CA GLY A 600 -32.86 17.78 1.43
C GLY A 600 -32.29 19.16 1.05
N LEU A 601 -30.98 19.34 1.15
CA LEU A 601 -30.33 20.64 1.00
C LEU A 601 -29.96 20.97 -0.46
N PRO A 602 -29.98 22.27 -0.85
CA PRO A 602 -29.29 22.72 -2.05
C PRO A 602 -27.77 22.57 -1.88
N PHE A 603 -27.03 22.54 -2.99
CA PHE A 603 -25.59 22.25 -2.98
C PHE A 603 -24.75 23.16 -2.07
N GLU A 604 -25.00 24.47 -2.08
CA GLU A 604 -24.24 25.43 -1.26
C GLU A 604 -24.40 25.14 0.24
N GLN A 605 -25.63 24.85 0.69
CA GLN A 605 -25.91 24.50 2.08
C GLN A 605 -25.39 23.11 2.44
N ALA A 606 -25.45 22.15 1.51
CA ALA A 606 -24.88 20.82 1.71
C ALA A 606 -23.36 20.87 1.81
N GLU A 607 -22.69 21.75 1.07
CA GLU A 607 -21.26 21.99 1.16
C GLU A 607 -20.87 22.57 2.53
N GLN A 608 -21.60 23.60 2.99
CA GLN A 608 -21.38 24.15 4.33
C GLN A 608 -21.56 23.08 5.42
N ARG A 609 -22.66 22.31 5.34
CA ARG A 609 -22.95 21.24 6.29
C ARG A 609 -21.89 20.14 6.27
N LEU A 610 -21.39 19.78 5.09
CA LEU A 610 -20.30 18.82 4.97
C LEU A 610 -19.07 19.32 5.74
N TYR A 611 -18.68 20.58 5.56
CA TYR A 611 -17.55 21.15 6.29
C TYR A 611 -17.80 21.17 7.81
N GLU A 612 -19.00 21.50 8.28
CA GLU A 612 -19.34 21.44 9.71
C GLU A 612 -19.22 20.01 10.27
N GLU A 613 -19.65 18.99 9.52
CA GLU A 613 -19.61 17.58 9.95
C GLU A 613 -18.18 16.99 9.90
N VAL A 614 -17.35 17.42 8.94
CA VAL A 614 -16.02 16.85 8.72
C VAL A 614 -14.89 17.65 9.38
N ALA A 615 -15.03 18.97 9.53
CA ALA A 615 -13.96 19.82 10.06
C ALA A 615 -13.83 19.73 11.59
N GLY A 616 -14.89 19.33 12.31
CA GLY A 616 -14.99 19.53 13.75
C GLY A 616 -15.21 21.01 14.06
N ALA A 617 -16.15 21.31 14.96
CA ALA A 617 -16.44 22.67 15.43
C ALA A 617 -15.24 23.30 16.14
#